data_AF-A0A933LRQ9-F1
#
_entry.id   AF-A0A933LRQ9-F1
#
_cell.length_a   1.000
_cell.length_b   1.000
_cell.length_c   1.000
_cell.angle_alpha   90.00
_cell.angle_beta   90.00
_cell.angle_gamma   90.00
#
_symmetry.space_group_name_H-M   'P 1'
#
loop_
_entity.id
_entity.type
_entity.pdbx_description
1 polymer ?
#
loop_
_entity_poly.entity_id
_entity_poly.type
_entity_poly.pdbx_seq_one_letter_code
_entity_poly.pdbx_strand_id
1 'polypeptide(L)'
;MAKASNRQSDLRVVREGTPAYLIAAFRVGLEEPVARLAKEADEIIYLSVPPAFFAVGQFYGRFDQIEDEEVLAILKEKSKRERAKKEDNPFSREG
;
A
#
# COMPACT_ATOMS: atom_id res chain seq x y z
N MET A 1 -18.49 5.04 4.87
CA MET A 1 -17.71 5.74 3.82
C MET A 1 -16.26 5.83 4.30
N ALA A 2 -15.38 4.98 3.78
CA ALA A 2 -13.95 5.12 4.05
C ALA A 2 -13.48 6.48 3.49
N LYS A 3 -13.01 7.37 4.36
CA LYS A 3 -12.25 8.54 3.92
C LYS A 3 -11.00 7.96 3.27
N ALA A 4 -10.88 8.06 1.95
CA ALA A 4 -9.58 7.87 1.33
C ALA A 4 -8.63 8.86 2.00
N SER A 5 -7.62 8.35 2.71
CA SER A 5 -6.46 9.18 3.05
C SER A 5 -5.88 9.69 1.73
N ASN A 6 -5.40 10.92 1.74
CA ASN A 6 -4.85 11.53 0.56
C ASN A 6 -3.54 10.80 0.21
N ARG A 7 -3.44 10.17 -0.98
CA ARG A 7 -2.22 9.45 -1.40
C ARG A 7 -0.94 10.26 -1.20
N GLN A 8 -1.01 11.58 -1.39
CA GLN A 8 0.11 12.46 -1.19
C GLN A 8 0.56 12.55 0.28
N SER A 9 -0.37 12.60 1.24
CA SER A 9 -0.01 12.66 2.67
C SER A 9 0.64 11.36 3.13
N ASP A 10 0.13 10.23 2.65
CA ASP A 10 0.64 8.92 3.04
C ASP A 10 2.06 8.71 2.51
N LEU A 11 2.30 9.07 1.23
CA LEU A 11 3.64 9.01 0.65
C LEU A 11 4.62 9.94 1.36
N ARG A 12 4.17 11.14 1.77
CA ARG A 12 5.01 12.06 2.55
C ARG A 12 5.47 11.45 3.87
N VAL A 13 4.55 10.84 4.62
CA VAL A 13 4.87 10.16 5.90
C VAL A 13 5.89 9.06 5.67
N VAL A 14 5.77 8.29 4.58
CA VAL A 14 6.75 7.25 4.24
C VAL A 14 8.10 7.88 3.85
N ARG A 15 8.11 8.97 3.08
CA ARG A 15 9.32 9.68 2.63
C ARG A 15 10.11 10.29 3.79
N GLU A 16 9.44 10.75 4.84
CA GLU A 16 10.06 11.22 6.09
C GLU A 16 10.89 10.13 6.79
N GLY A 17 10.55 8.86 6.57
CA GLY A 17 11.36 7.71 6.99
C GLY A 17 12.67 7.53 6.22
N THR A 18 12.98 8.42 5.27
CA THR A 18 14.20 8.40 4.44
C THR A 18 14.51 7.05 3.79
N PRO A 19 13.54 6.42 3.08
CA PRO A 19 13.83 5.19 2.35
C PRO A 19 14.86 5.48 1.26
N ALA A 20 15.74 4.50 0.99
CA ALA A 20 16.70 4.60 -0.11
C ALA A 20 16.01 4.74 -1.48
N TYR A 21 14.80 4.18 -1.62
CA TYR A 21 13.96 4.27 -2.81
C TYR A 21 12.50 4.03 -2.43
N LEU A 22 11.56 4.84 -2.94
CA LEU A 22 10.13 4.75 -2.65
C LEU A 22 9.31 4.57 -3.93
N ILE A 23 8.66 3.42 -4.05
CA ILE A 23 7.75 3.08 -5.15
C ILE A 23 6.31 3.14 -4.65
N ALA A 24 5.46 3.92 -5.31
CA ALA A 24 4.03 3.98 -5.07
C ALA A 24 3.29 3.13 -6.13
N ALA A 25 2.68 2.01 -5.73
CA ALA A 25 1.98 1.12 -6.64
C ALA A 25 0.46 1.13 -6.38
N PHE A 26 -0.32 1.38 -7.43
CA PHE A 26 -1.78 1.48 -7.36
C PHE A 26 -2.44 0.63 -8.46
N ARG A 27 -3.57 0.00 -8.13
CA ARG A 27 -4.33 -0.80 -9.11
C ARG A 27 -5.00 0.06 -10.17
N VAL A 28 -5.56 1.20 -9.76
CA VAL A 28 -6.24 2.15 -10.65
C VAL A 28 -5.85 3.57 -10.27
N GLY A 29 -5.55 4.38 -11.28
CA GLY A 29 -5.17 5.77 -11.15
C GLY A 29 -6.25 6.71 -11.65
N LEU A 30 -6.24 7.91 -11.09
CA LEU A 30 -6.76 9.11 -11.74
C LEU A 30 -5.56 9.79 -12.42
N GLU A 31 -5.82 10.70 -13.36
CA GLU A 31 -4.84 11.73 -13.71
C GLU A 31 -4.66 12.69 -12.51
N GLU A 32 -4.14 12.19 -11.39
CA GLU A 32 -3.53 13.05 -10.39
C GLU A 32 -2.40 13.81 -11.09
N PRO A 33 -2.21 15.13 -10.86
CA PRO A 33 -1.10 15.82 -11.49
C PRO A 33 0.17 15.16 -10.99
N VAL A 34 0.81 14.44 -11.89
CA VAL A 34 2.00 13.62 -11.68
C VAL A 34 3.05 14.40 -10.89
N ALA A 35 3.16 15.71 -11.14
CA ALA A 35 4.04 16.63 -10.42
C ALA A 35 3.81 16.71 -8.90
N ARG A 36 2.63 16.36 -8.37
CA ARG A 36 2.38 16.32 -6.92
C ARG A 36 2.86 15.03 -6.30
N LEU A 37 2.57 13.88 -6.91
CA LEU A 37 2.99 12.58 -6.37
C LEU A 37 4.47 12.29 -6.64
N ALA A 38 5.02 12.76 -7.76
CA ALA A 38 6.44 12.61 -8.09
C ALA A 38 7.36 13.40 -7.15
N LYS A 39 6.82 14.27 -6.29
CA LYS A 39 7.59 14.90 -5.19
C LYS A 39 7.76 13.98 -3.99
N GLU A 40 6.85 13.02 -3.82
CA GLU A 40 6.76 12.19 -2.63
C GLU A 40 7.28 10.76 -2.90
N ALA A 41 7.31 10.30 -4.15
CA ALA A 41 7.82 8.98 -4.55
C ALA A 41 8.79 9.06 -5.73
N ASP A 42 9.75 8.13 -5.78
CA ASP A 42 10.75 8.06 -6.86
C ASP A 42 10.17 7.36 -8.11
N GLU A 43 9.21 6.45 -7.91
CA GLU A 43 8.48 5.78 -9.00
C GLU A 43 7.00 5.61 -8.64
N ILE A 44 6.13 5.76 -9.64
CA ILE A 44 4.69 5.53 -9.49
C ILE A 44 4.22 4.55 -10.57
N ILE A 45 3.56 3.47 -10.13
CA ILE A 45 3.09 2.41 -11.00
C ILE A 45 1.57 2.34 -10.91
N TYR A 46 0.89 2.48 -12.05
CA TYR A 46 -0.54 2.23 -12.19
C TYR A 46 -0.78 1.05 -13.14
N LEU A 47 -1.65 0.12 -12.73
CA LEU A 47 -2.09 -0.95 -13.64
C LEU A 47 -3.08 -0.44 -14.71
N SER A 48 -3.86 0.59 -14.40
CA SER A 48 -4.81 1.22 -15.33
C SER A 48 -5.10 2.67 -14.94
N VAL A 49 -5.23 3.54 -15.95
CA VAL A 49 -5.63 4.95 -15.81
C VAL A 49 -6.82 5.20 -16.75
N PRO A 50 -8.05 4.86 -16.33
CA PRO A 50 -9.22 4.96 -17.18
C PRO A 50 -9.65 6.42 -17.39
N PRO A 51 -10.17 6.79 -18.57
CA PRO A 51 -10.60 8.15 -18.87
C PRO A 51 -11.83 8.59 -18.04
N ALA A 52 -12.61 7.63 -17.52
CA ALA A 52 -13.73 7.88 -16.63
C ALA A 52 -13.50 7.16 -15.29
N PHE A 53 -13.49 7.93 -14.21
CA PHE A 53 -13.28 7.42 -12.86
C PHE A 53 -14.29 8.07 -11.90
N PHE A 54 -15.30 7.32 -11.50
CA PHE A 54 -16.34 7.76 -10.58
C PHE A 54 -16.07 7.30 -9.14
N ALA A 55 -15.63 6.04 -8.97
CA ALA A 55 -15.33 5.46 -7.66
C ALA A 55 -14.31 4.32 -7.80
N VAL A 56 -13.59 3.99 -6.72
CA VAL A 56 -12.65 2.86 -6.70
C VAL A 56 -13.39 1.52 -6.91
N GLY A 57 -14.57 1.37 -6.31
CA GLY A 57 -15.33 0.11 -6.34
C GLY A 57 -15.77 -0.36 -7.73
N GLN A 58 -15.91 0.56 -8.70
CA GLN A 58 -16.33 0.19 -10.06
C GLN A 58 -15.34 -0.78 -10.76
N PHE A 59 -14.09 -0.83 -10.29
CA PHE A 59 -13.02 -1.65 -10.87
C PHE A 59 -12.88 -3.03 -10.19
N TYR A 60 -13.80 -3.38 -9.30
CA TYR A 60 -13.78 -4.64 -8.57
C TYR A 60 -15.12 -5.37 -8.73
N GLY A 61 -15.08 -6.65 -9.11
CA GLY A 61 -16.29 -7.48 -9.16
C GLY A 61 -16.90 -7.73 -7.78
N ARG A 62 -16.10 -7.61 -6.71
CA ARG A 62 -16.52 -7.60 -5.31
C ARG A 62 -15.79 -6.47 -4.59
N PHE A 63 -16.56 -5.59 -3.95
CA PHE A 63 -16.04 -4.43 -3.22
C PHE A 63 -16.72 -4.34 -1.85
N ASP A 64 -16.73 -5.48 -1.15
CA ASP A 64 -17.32 -5.63 0.17
C ASP A 64 -16.49 -4.80 1.18
N GLN A 65 -17.17 -4.21 2.15
CA GLN A 65 -16.50 -3.51 3.24
C GLN A 65 -15.70 -4.51 4.08
N ILE A 66 -14.46 -4.13 4.44
CA ILE A 66 -13.60 -4.91 5.33
C ILE A 66 -13.77 -4.35 6.74
N GLU A 67 -14.13 -5.20 7.69
CA GLU A 67 -14.28 -4.83 9.10
C GLU A 67 -12.93 -4.82 9.83
N ASP A 68 -12.84 -4.05 10.91
CA ASP A 68 -11.59 -3.88 11.68
C ASP A 68 -11.04 -5.22 12.20
N GLU A 69 -11.93 -6.15 12.61
CA GLU A 69 -11.55 -7.49 13.06
C GLU A 69 -10.82 -8.28 11.97
N GLU A 70 -11.25 -8.14 10.71
CA GLU A 70 -10.62 -8.81 9.58
C GLU A 70 -9.22 -8.24 9.30
N VAL A 71 -9.08 -6.91 9.37
CA VAL A 71 -7.77 -6.24 9.25
C VAL A 71 -6.81 -6.74 10.34
N LEU A 72 -7.28 -6.79 11.59
CA LEU A 72 -6.48 -7.27 12.72
C LEU A 72 -6.08 -8.75 12.58
N ALA A 73 -6.97 -9.59 12.03
CA ALA A 73 -6.66 -10.99 11.77
C ALA A 73 -5.53 -11.15 10.75
N ILE A 74 -5.59 -10.41 9.64
CA ILE A 74 -4.56 -10.42 8.58
C ILE A 74 -3.19 -9.98 9.13
N LEU A 75 -3.15 -8.91 9.92
CA LEU A 75 -1.90 -8.40 10.51
C LEU A 75 -1.26 -9.40 11.48
N LYS A 76 -2.09 -10.08 12.29
CA LYS A 76 -1.62 -11.14 13.21
C LYS A 76 -1.06 -12.33 12.43
N GLU A 77 -1.73 -12.75 11.37
CA GLU A 77 -1.28 -13.86 10.53
C GLU A 77 0.08 -13.55 9.88
N LYS A 78 0.23 -12.36 9.27
CA LYS A 78 1.51 -11.93 8.69
C LYS A 78 2.63 -11.95 9.72
N SER A 79 2.37 -11.44 10.93
CA SER A 79 3.36 -11.41 12.02
C SER A 79 3.82 -12.81 12.44
N LYS A 80 2.92 -13.80 12.46
CA LYS A 80 3.27 -15.20 12.74
C LYS A 80 4.15 -15.80 11.64
N ARG A 81 3.80 -15.58 10.37
CA ARG A 81 4.59 -16.06 9.21
C ARG A 81 6.02 -15.51 9.24
N GLU A 82 6.21 -14.24 9.58
CA GLU A 82 7.54 -13.63 9.66
C GLU A 82 8.38 -14.16 10.84
N ARG A 83 7.75 -14.52 11.96
CA ARG A 83 8.45 -15.19 13.08
C ARG A 83 8.87 -16.61 12.73
N ALA A 84 7.98 -17.40 12.13
CA ALA A 84 8.29 -18.75 11.68
C ALA A 84 9.47 -18.77 10.69
N LYS A 85 9.52 -17.81 9.74
CA LYS A 85 10.66 -17.66 8.81
C LYS A 85 11.99 -17.34 9.50
N LYS A 86 11.97 -16.62 10.63
CA LYS A 86 13.18 -16.34 11.43
C LYS A 86 13.60 -17.54 12.24
N GLU A 87 12.66 -18.30 12.79
CA GLU A 87 12.93 -19.50 13.58
C GLU A 87 13.46 -20.66 12.71
N ASP A 88 13.01 -20.78 11.46
CA ASP A 88 13.52 -21.74 10.46
C ASP A 88 14.81 -21.26 9.75
N ASN A 89 15.33 -20.07 10.06
CA ASN A 89 16.58 -19.60 9.46
C ASN A 89 17.79 -20.12 10.28
N PRO A 90 18.61 -21.03 9.73
CA PRO A 90 19.73 -21.66 10.44
C PRO A 90 20.84 -20.69 10.85
N PHE A 91 20.81 -19.45 10.36
CA PHE A 91 21.76 -18.38 10.72
C PHE A 91 21.25 -17.43 11.83
N SER A 92 20.13 -17.74 12.49
CA SER A 92 19.51 -16.81 13.48
C SER A 92 20.03 -16.94 14.92
N ARG A 93 21.07 -17.77 15.16
CA ARG A 93 21.71 -17.96 16.48
C ARG A 93 23.22 -17.75 16.40
N GLU A 94 23.69 -16.59 15.96
CA GLU A 94 25.02 -16.12 16.34
C GLU A 94 24.92 -14.62 16.67
N GLY A 95 25.24 -14.30 17.92
CA GLY A 95 25.12 -12.96 18.53
C GLY A 95 25.00 -13.07 20.04
#